data_AF-A0A9R1QV75-F1
#
_entry.id   AF-A0A9R1QV75-F1
#
_cell.length_a   1.000
_cell.length_b   1.000
_cell.length_c   1.000
_cell.angle_alpha   90.00
_cell.angle_beta   90.00
_cell.angle_gamma   90.00
#
_symmetry.space_group_name_H-M   'P 1'
#
loop_
_entity.id
_entity.type
_entity.pdbx_description
1 polymer ?
#
loop_
_entity_poly.entity_id
_entity_poly.type
_entity_poly.pdbx_seq_one_letter_code
_entity_poly.pdbx_strand_id
1 'polypeptide(L)'
;MFYSQFILAKKGPLGTIWIAAHLERKLRKNQVTDTDIGVSVDSIIFPEVPIALRLSSHLMVGVVRIYSRKVNYLFHDCSEALLKIKQAFRSAAVDLPPEESTAPYHSITLPETFHLDDFELPEAEFQGDIDHHVSSKEQITLQDNPERTGYSTSEFGRKIW
;
A
#
# COMPACT_ATOMS: atom_id res chain seq x y z
N MET A 1 -35.71 28.52 27.58
CA MET A 1 -34.24 28.42 27.75
C MET A 1 -33.65 27.74 26.53
N PHE A 2 -32.61 28.30 25.89
CA PHE A 2 -31.94 27.70 24.73
C PHE A 2 -30.65 26.99 25.19
N TYR A 3 -30.68 25.66 25.27
CA TYR A 3 -29.54 24.79 25.60
C TYR A 3 -28.51 24.64 24.47
N SER A 4 -28.66 25.43 23.41
CA SER A 4 -27.93 25.25 22.15
C SER A 4 -26.44 25.54 22.24
N GLN A 5 -26.01 26.38 23.19
CA GLN A 5 -24.59 26.78 23.31
C GLN A 5 -23.68 25.60 23.72
N PHE A 6 -24.18 24.66 24.52
CA PHE A 6 -23.39 23.50 24.95
C PHE A 6 -23.30 22.43 23.85
N ILE A 7 -24.42 22.18 23.17
CA ILE A 7 -24.53 21.16 22.12
C ILE A 7 -23.81 21.60 20.83
N LEU A 8 -23.86 22.90 20.51
CA LEU A 8 -23.27 23.49 19.31
C LEU A 8 -21.86 24.05 19.54
N ALA A 9 -21.31 23.89 20.75
CA ALA A 9 -19.92 24.28 21.02
C ALA A 9 -19.00 23.58 20.01
N LYS A 10 -17.88 24.21 19.66
CA LYS A 10 -16.92 23.64 18.68
C LYS A 10 -16.37 22.26 19.06
N LYS A 11 -16.43 21.91 20.36
CA LYS A 11 -16.08 20.58 20.91
C LYS A 11 -17.30 19.72 21.26
N GLY A 12 -18.51 20.23 21.05
CA GLY A 12 -19.76 19.50 21.28
C GLY A 12 -20.03 18.49 20.17
N PRO A 13 -20.87 17.48 20.44
CA PRO A 13 -21.15 16.37 19.51
C PRO A 13 -21.69 16.85 18.16
N LEU A 14 -22.45 17.95 18.14
CA LEU A 14 -23.04 18.52 16.93
C LEU A 14 -22.33 19.80 16.45
N GLY A 15 -21.23 20.20 17.10
CA GLY A 15 -20.49 21.42 16.75
C GLY A 15 -19.90 21.36 15.34
N THR A 16 -19.31 20.22 14.97
CA THR A 16 -18.74 20.01 13.63
C THR A 16 -19.81 20.07 12.54
N ILE A 17 -20.99 19.50 12.81
CA ILE A 17 -22.15 19.52 11.91
C ILE A 17 -22.69 20.94 11.75
N TRP A 18 -22.79 21.68 12.85
CA TRP A 18 -23.22 23.07 12.82
C TRP A 18 -22.28 23.94 11.98
N ILE A 19 -20.97 23.74 12.13
CA ILE A 19 -19.95 24.39 11.31
C ILE A 19 -20.10 23.97 9.85
N ALA A 20 -20.37 22.70 9.55
CA ALA A 20 -20.64 22.25 8.18
C ALA A 20 -21.89 22.90 7.57
N ALA A 21 -22.92 23.14 8.38
CA ALA A 21 -24.15 23.80 7.93
C ALA A 21 -23.96 25.30 7.63
N HIS A 22 -23.15 26.02 8.41
CA HIS A 22 -23.08 27.49 8.32
C HIS A 22 -21.72 28.06 7.90
N LEU A 23 -20.63 27.30 8.03
CA LEU A 23 -19.26 27.74 7.82
C LEU A 23 -18.45 26.70 7.04
N GLU A 24 -18.95 26.26 5.88
CA GLU A 24 -18.38 25.17 5.07
C GLU A 24 -16.88 25.31 4.77
N ARG A 25 -16.40 26.55 4.56
CA ARG A 25 -15.00 26.86 4.25
C ARG A 25 -14.06 26.70 5.45
N LYS A 26 -14.56 26.62 6.68
CA LYS A 26 -13.75 26.50 7.90
C LYS A 26 -13.58 25.05 8.38
N LEU A 27 -14.20 24.10 7.70
CA LEU A 27 -14.19 22.69 8.11
C LEU A 27 -12.97 21.95 7.54
N ARG A 28 -12.10 21.47 8.44
CA ARG A 28 -10.87 20.73 8.10
C ARG A 28 -11.18 19.28 7.69
N LYS A 29 -10.34 18.68 6.83
CA LYS A 29 -10.50 17.28 6.35
C LYS A 29 -10.61 16.27 7.50
N ASN A 30 -9.75 16.38 8.52
CA ASN A 30 -9.78 15.51 9.70
C ASN A 30 -11.11 15.56 10.45
N GLN A 31 -11.66 16.76 10.67
CA GLN A 31 -12.95 16.91 11.34
C GLN A 31 -14.08 16.23 10.56
N VAL A 32 -14.02 16.28 9.23
CA VAL A 32 -14.99 15.61 8.36
C VAL A 32 -14.84 14.09 8.49
N THR A 33 -13.62 13.55 8.43
CA THR A 33 -13.39 12.10 8.49
C THR A 33 -13.80 11.52 9.84
N ASP A 34 -13.43 12.20 10.92
CA ASP A 34 -13.63 11.74 12.31
C ASP A 34 -15.10 11.81 12.75
N THR A 35 -15.93 12.63 12.09
CA THR A 35 -17.35 12.77 12.46
C THR A 35 -18.15 11.53 12.05
N ASP A 36 -18.75 10.85 13.03
CA ASP A 36 -19.69 9.76 12.78
C ASP A 36 -21.06 10.31 12.36
N ILE A 37 -21.53 9.94 11.17
CA ILE A 37 -22.80 10.42 10.61
C ILE A 37 -24.00 9.73 11.27
N GLY A 38 -23.90 8.44 11.61
CA GLY A 38 -25.01 7.69 12.21
C GLY A 38 -25.35 8.24 13.59
N VAL A 39 -24.34 8.31 14.46
CA VAL A 39 -24.48 8.86 15.81
C VAL A 39 -24.99 10.30 15.78
N SER A 40 -24.53 11.08 14.81
CA SER A 40 -24.97 12.46 14.59
C SER A 40 -26.45 12.57 14.24
N VAL A 41 -26.95 11.70 13.34
CA VAL A 41 -28.37 11.66 12.96
C VAL A 41 -29.23 11.21 14.13
N ASP A 42 -28.81 10.16 14.84
CA ASP A 42 -29.53 9.68 16.02
C ASP A 42 -29.64 10.76 17.10
N SER A 43 -28.56 11.52 17.32
CA SER A 43 -28.55 12.66 18.26
C SER A 43 -29.47 13.81 17.84
N ILE A 44 -29.81 13.93 16.55
CA ILE A 44 -30.73 14.95 16.04
C ILE A 44 -32.19 14.47 16.10
N ILE A 45 -32.44 13.19 15.79
CA ILE A 45 -33.78 12.59 15.80
C ILE A 45 -34.25 12.31 17.23
N PHE A 46 -33.37 11.80 18.07
CA PHE A 46 -33.62 11.44 19.48
C PHE A 46 -32.69 12.23 20.42
N PRO A 47 -32.89 13.55 20.54
CA PRO A 47 -31.99 14.38 21.33
C PRO A 47 -32.25 14.16 22.84
N GLU A 48 -31.17 14.05 23.63
CA GLU A 48 -31.26 14.00 25.11
C GLU A 48 -31.88 15.28 25.69
N VAL A 49 -31.65 16.42 25.03
CA VAL A 49 -32.18 17.73 25.41
C VAL A 49 -33.02 18.29 24.27
N PRO A 50 -34.23 18.80 24.52
CA PRO A 50 -35.10 19.32 23.46
C PRO A 50 -34.39 20.36 22.59
N ILE A 51 -34.30 20.05 21.29
CA ILE A 51 -33.80 20.98 20.27
C ILE A 51 -34.97 21.61 19.53
N ALA A 52 -34.83 22.88 19.16
CA ALA A 52 -35.83 23.54 18.33
C ALA A 52 -35.83 22.93 16.92
N LEU A 53 -37.01 22.77 16.33
CA LEU A 53 -37.17 22.25 14.96
C LEU A 53 -36.37 23.05 13.92
N ARG A 54 -36.25 24.36 14.11
CA ARG A 54 -35.41 25.21 13.27
C ARG A 54 -33.93 24.84 13.37
N LEU A 55 -33.44 24.40 14.53
CA LEU A 55 -32.05 23.97 14.68
C LEU A 55 -31.84 22.59 14.06
N SER A 56 -32.77 21.65 14.25
CA SER A 56 -32.67 20.32 13.64
C SER A 56 -32.65 20.38 12.11
N SER A 57 -33.42 21.27 11.48
CA SER A 57 -33.38 21.44 10.02
C SER A 57 -32.00 21.86 9.51
N HIS A 58 -31.34 22.82 10.17
CA HIS A 58 -29.99 23.24 9.79
C HIS A 58 -28.95 22.16 10.06
N LEU A 59 -29.08 21.42 11.17
CA LEU A 59 -28.18 20.32 11.48
C LEU A 59 -28.26 19.21 10.44
N MET A 60 -29.46 18.86 9.97
CA MET A 60 -29.63 17.89 8.89
C MET A 60 -28.95 18.34 7.58
N VAL A 61 -29.01 19.62 7.23
CA VAL A 61 -28.26 20.17 6.08
C VAL A 61 -26.75 19.98 6.29
N GLY A 62 -26.25 20.24 7.50
CA GLY A 62 -24.85 19.99 7.86
C GLY A 62 -24.43 18.53 7.70
N VAL A 63 -25.29 17.59 8.13
CA VAL A 63 -25.05 16.15 7.99
C VAL A 63 -24.89 15.76 6.52
N VAL A 64 -25.83 16.17 5.66
CA VAL A 64 -25.80 15.85 4.23
C VAL A 64 -24.55 16.41 3.55
N ARG A 65 -24.11 17.61 3.97
CA ARG A 65 -22.87 18.22 3.46
C ARG A 65 -21.62 17.46 3.89
N ILE A 66 -21.55 16.99 5.14
CA ILE A 66 -20.46 16.14 5.62
C ILE A 66 -20.43 14.83 4.83
N TYR A 67 -21.58 14.20 4.63
CA TYR A 67 -21.70 12.97 3.83
C TYR A 67 -21.17 13.18 2.41
N SER A 68 -21.66 14.21 1.71
CA SER A 68 -21.20 14.54 0.35
C SER A 68 -19.68 14.73 0.30
N ARG A 69 -19.11 15.41 1.29
CA ARG A 69 -17.66 15.63 1.36
C ARG A 69 -16.88 14.34 1.60
N LYS A 70 -17.37 13.43 2.46
CA LYS A 70 -16.78 12.09 2.66
C LYS A 70 -16.78 11.29 1.36
N VAL A 71 -17.89 11.29 0.62
CA VAL A 71 -17.99 10.60 -0.67
C VAL A 71 -17.02 11.19 -1.69
N ASN A 72 -16.90 12.51 -1.76
CA ASN A 72 -15.94 13.17 -2.64
C ASN A 72 -14.48 12.83 -2.28
N TYR A 73 -14.15 12.75 -1.00
CA TYR A 73 -12.82 12.30 -0.56
C TYR A 73 -12.54 10.86 -0.99
N LEU A 74 -13.50 9.95 -0.77
CA LEU A 74 -13.38 8.57 -1.22
C LEU A 74 -13.21 8.47 -2.74
N PHE A 75 -14.03 9.19 -3.51
CA PHE A 75 -13.94 9.21 -4.96
C PHE A 75 -12.57 9.69 -5.45
N HIS A 76 -12.04 10.73 -4.82
CA HIS A 76 -10.70 11.25 -5.14
C HIS A 76 -9.61 10.23 -4.82
N ASP A 77 -9.65 9.64 -3.62
CA ASP A 77 -8.66 8.65 -3.17
C ASP A 77 -8.69 7.40 -4.08
N CYS A 78 -9.88 6.93 -4.48
CA CYS A 78 -10.03 5.82 -5.45
C CYS A 78 -9.53 6.20 -6.85
N SER A 79 -9.80 7.42 -7.30
CA SER A 79 -9.35 7.90 -8.62
C SER A 79 -7.82 7.99 -8.67
N GLU A 80 -7.18 8.51 -7.62
CA GLU A 80 -5.73 8.53 -7.50
C GLU A 80 -5.14 7.11 -7.42
N ALA A 81 -5.75 6.21 -6.65
CA ALA A 81 -5.30 4.82 -6.55
C ALA A 81 -5.36 4.13 -7.93
N LEU A 82 -6.46 4.30 -8.67
CA LEU A 82 -6.61 3.74 -10.01
C LEU A 82 -5.56 4.31 -10.98
N LEU A 83 -5.29 5.61 -10.93
CA LEU A 83 -4.26 6.23 -11.77
C LEU A 83 -2.86 5.70 -11.45
N LYS A 84 -2.52 5.57 -10.16
CA LYS A 84 -1.23 5.01 -9.72
C LYS A 84 -1.07 3.56 -10.14
N ILE A 85 -2.13 2.75 -10.03
CA ILE A 85 -2.15 1.37 -10.53
C ILE A 85 -1.92 1.36 -12.04
N LYS A 86 -2.67 2.14 -12.82
CA LYS A 86 -2.49 2.23 -14.27
C LYS A 86 -1.09 2.70 -14.68
N GLN A 87 -0.47 3.58 -13.89
CA GLN A 87 0.91 4.03 -14.11
C GLN A 87 1.91 2.92 -13.78
N ALA A 88 1.77 2.24 -12.64
CA ALA A 88 2.66 1.15 -12.22
C ALA A 88 2.66 -0.02 -13.21
N PHE A 89 1.52 -0.29 -13.87
CA PHE A 89 1.40 -1.35 -14.88
C PHE A 89 1.59 -0.85 -16.33
N ARG A 90 1.76 0.47 -16.56
CA ARG A 90 2.05 1.00 -17.90
C ARG A 90 3.48 0.69 -18.35
N SER A 91 4.37 0.47 -17.40
CA SER A 91 5.73 0.04 -17.62
C SER A 91 5.91 -1.34 -16.99
N ALA A 92 5.67 -2.39 -17.77
CA ALA A 92 6.63 -3.48 -17.74
C ALA A 92 7.99 -2.82 -17.95
N ALA A 93 8.86 -2.92 -16.95
CA ALA A 93 10.18 -2.32 -16.92
C ALA A 93 11.00 -2.86 -18.09
N VAL A 94 10.92 -2.17 -19.22
CA VAL A 94 11.70 -2.46 -20.41
C VAL A 94 12.07 -1.10 -21.00
N ASP A 95 13.30 -0.67 -20.70
CA ASP A 95 13.97 0.47 -21.36
C ASP A 95 14.42 0.04 -22.77
N LEU A 96 13.53 -0.60 -23.52
CA LEU A 96 13.77 -0.94 -24.92
C LEU A 96 12.89 -0.04 -25.81
N PRO A 97 13.45 0.49 -26.90
CA PRO A 97 12.68 1.16 -27.94
C PRO A 97 11.47 0.28 -28.35
N PRO A 98 10.35 0.89 -28.78
CA PRO A 98 9.13 0.15 -29.12
C PRO A 98 9.32 -0.95 -30.18
N GLU A 99 10.42 -0.92 -30.95
CA GLU A 99 10.79 -1.92 -31.95
C GLU A 99 11.65 -3.08 -31.43
N GLU A 100 12.15 -3.03 -30.19
CA GLU A 100 13.19 -3.95 -29.70
C GLU A 100 12.73 -4.85 -28.55
N SER A 101 11.42 -4.87 -28.28
CA SER A 101 10.81 -5.71 -27.24
C SER A 101 10.89 -7.23 -27.48
N THR A 102 11.40 -7.65 -28.64
CA THR A 102 11.58 -9.06 -29.00
C THR A 102 13.03 -9.34 -29.35
N ALA A 103 13.71 -10.16 -28.54
CA ALA A 103 15.04 -10.66 -28.89
C ALA A 103 14.95 -11.54 -30.15
N PRO A 104 15.83 -11.35 -31.16
CA PRO A 104 15.83 -12.18 -32.35
C PRO A 104 16.06 -13.65 -31.98
N TYR A 105 15.38 -14.58 -32.67
CA TYR A 105 15.35 -16.00 -32.29
C TYR A 105 16.75 -16.62 -32.10
N HIS A 106 17.72 -16.21 -32.93
CA HIS A 106 19.10 -16.69 -32.89
C HIS A 106 19.93 -16.20 -31.68
N SER A 107 19.44 -15.22 -30.90
CA SER A 107 20.15 -14.71 -29.72
C SER A 107 19.73 -15.40 -28.41
N ILE A 108 18.59 -16.10 -28.43
CA ILE A 108 18.08 -16.89 -27.30
C ILE A 108 18.14 -18.40 -27.54
N THR A 109 18.53 -18.82 -28.75
CA THR A 109 18.76 -20.23 -29.09
C THR A 109 20.24 -20.50 -29.30
N LEU A 110 20.67 -21.70 -28.92
CA LEU A 110 22.02 -22.17 -29.18
C LEU A 110 22.23 -22.29 -30.70
N PRO A 111 23.35 -21.80 -31.26
CA PRO A 111 23.67 -22.01 -32.66
C PRO A 111 23.77 -23.51 -32.94
N GLU A 112 23.32 -23.92 -34.14
CA GLU A 112 23.29 -25.32 -34.55
C GLU A 112 24.70 -25.93 -34.66
N THR A 113 25.70 -25.10 -34.88
CA THR A 113 27.13 -25.46 -34.93
C THR A 113 27.98 -24.45 -34.18
N PHE A 114 28.78 -24.93 -33.23
CA PHE A 114 29.83 -24.15 -32.60
C PHE A 114 31.10 -24.22 -33.46
N HIS A 115 31.55 -23.08 -33.99
CA HIS A 115 32.86 -22.98 -34.64
C HIS A 115 33.94 -22.95 -33.56
N LEU A 116 34.32 -24.14 -33.09
CA LEU A 116 35.35 -24.34 -32.07
C LEU A 116 36.77 -24.08 -32.61
N ASP A 117 36.95 -24.08 -33.93
CA ASP A 117 38.25 -23.93 -34.58
C ASP A 117 38.80 -22.49 -34.50
N ASP A 118 37.95 -21.49 -34.24
CA ASP A 118 38.36 -20.09 -34.05
C ASP A 118 38.70 -19.76 -32.58
N PHE A 119 38.58 -20.73 -31.67
CA PHE A 119 38.91 -20.53 -30.26
C PHE A 119 40.42 -20.73 -30.04
N GLU A 120 41.21 -19.68 -30.31
CA GLU A 120 42.62 -19.63 -29.90
C GLU A 120 42.71 -19.60 -28.37
N LEU A 121 42.86 -20.78 -27.78
CA LEU A 121 43.22 -20.91 -26.37
C LEU A 121 44.59 -20.25 -26.18
N PRO A 122 44.75 -19.31 -25.25
CA PRO A 122 46.08 -18.80 -24.91
C PRO A 122 46.96 -19.99 -24.54
N GLU A 123 48.12 -20.08 -25.18
CA GLU A 123 49.08 -21.16 -25.01
C GLU A 123 49.48 -21.19 -23.53
N ALA A 124 48.89 -22.12 -22.78
CA ALA A 124 49.17 -22.25 -21.37
C ALA A 124 50.63 -22.68 -21.24
N GLU A 125 51.50 -21.76 -20.82
CA GLU A 125 52.82 -22.11 -20.30
C GLU A 125 52.60 -23.10 -19.17
N PHE A 126 52.82 -24.39 -19.46
CA PHE A 126 52.60 -25.49 -18.54
C PHE A 126 53.70 -25.47 -17.47
N GLN A 127 53.65 -24.49 -16.58
CA GLN A 127 54.39 -24.52 -15.33
C GLN A 127 53.68 -25.56 -14.47
N GLY A 128 54.19 -26.78 -14.50
CA GLY A 128 53.52 -27.99 -14.05
C GLY A 128 52.97 -27.93 -12.62
N ASP A 129 51.71 -27.54 -12.50
CA ASP A 129 50.82 -27.98 -11.44
C ASP A 129 49.56 -28.52 -12.10
N ILE A 130 49.54 -29.84 -12.34
CA ILE A 130 48.36 -30.52 -12.87
C ILE A 130 47.37 -30.60 -11.72
N ASP A 131 46.43 -29.65 -11.65
CA ASP A 131 45.36 -29.69 -10.66
C ASP A 131 44.49 -30.93 -10.89
N HIS A 132 44.76 -31.98 -10.12
CA HIS A 132 43.94 -33.17 -10.08
C HIS A 132 42.67 -32.78 -9.33
N HIS A 133 41.59 -32.52 -10.10
CA HIS A 133 40.24 -32.17 -9.62
C HIS A 133 39.55 -33.34 -8.88
N VAL A 134 40.29 -34.05 -8.03
CA VAL A 134 39.82 -35.13 -7.19
C VAL A 134 39.90 -34.62 -5.76
N SER A 135 38.88 -33.87 -5.34
CA SER A 135 38.71 -33.55 -3.92
C SER A 135 38.22 -34.78 -3.17
N SER A 136 38.77 -35.01 -1.98
CA SER A 136 38.32 -36.11 -1.11
C SER A 136 36.89 -35.87 -0.63
N LYS A 137 36.14 -36.93 -0.33
CA LYS A 137 34.70 -36.83 0.02
C LYS A 137 34.47 -35.89 1.21
N GLU A 138 35.40 -35.87 2.17
CA GLU A 138 35.32 -35.04 3.37
C GLU A 138 35.48 -33.54 3.07
N GLN A 139 36.10 -33.16 1.94
CA GLN A 139 36.28 -31.76 1.52
C GLN A 139 35.05 -31.17 0.81
N ILE A 140 34.11 -32.01 0.34
CA ILE A 140 32.95 -31.58 -0.46
C ILE A 140 31.63 -31.77 0.31
N THR A 141 31.65 -32.51 1.42
CA THR A 141 30.48 -32.65 2.30
C THR A 141 30.59 -31.74 3.52
N LEU A 142 29.56 -30.95 3.78
CA LEU A 142 29.42 -30.23 5.05
C LEU A 142 29.46 -31.23 6.21
N GLN A 143 30.38 -31.03 7.16
CA GLN A 143 30.38 -31.79 8.40
C GLN A 143 29.25 -31.25 9.28
N ASP A 144 28.25 -32.09 9.54
CA ASP A 144 27.24 -31.80 10.55
C ASP A 144 27.94 -31.78 11.92
N ASN A 145 28.15 -30.58 12.45
CA ASN A 145 28.51 -30.39 13.84
C ASN A 145 27.21 -30.32 14.67
N PRO A 146 26.86 -31.37 15.44
CA PRO A 146 25.62 -31.40 16.20
C PRO A 146 25.57 -30.42 17.39
N GLU A 147 26.62 -29.65 17.66
CA GLU A 147 26.67 -28.77 18.85
C GLU A 147 26.44 -27.27 18.58
N ARG A 148 25.89 -26.87 17.42
CA ARG A 148 25.54 -25.45 17.21
C ARG A 148 24.26 -25.18 16.43
N THR A 149 23.14 -25.72 16.88
CA THR A 149 21.79 -25.25 16.48
C THR A 149 20.95 -24.90 17.70
N GLY A 150 21.46 -23.97 18.51
CA GLY A 150 20.65 -23.20 19.44
C GLY A 150 20.00 -22.00 18.75
N TYR A 151 19.10 -22.22 17.80
CA TYR A 151 18.17 -21.17 17.36
C TYR A 151 16.75 -21.71 17.39
N SER A 152 16.08 -21.36 18.50
CA SER A 152 14.67 -21.59 18.78
C SER A 152 13.80 -21.13 17.60
N THR A 153 13.37 -22.08 16.78
CA THR A 153 12.33 -21.88 15.79
C THR A 153 10.98 -22.14 16.45
N SER A 154 10.42 -21.15 17.14
CA SER A 154 9.00 -21.15 17.51
C SER A 154 8.61 -19.79 18.07
N GLU A 155 8.05 -18.93 17.22
CA GLU A 155 6.80 -18.18 17.48
C GLU A 155 6.53 -17.19 16.32
N PHE A 156 6.37 -17.74 15.11
CA PHE A 156 5.68 -17.04 14.03
C PHE A 156 4.33 -17.73 13.85
N GLY A 157 3.23 -17.09 14.25
CA GLY A 157 1.87 -17.62 14.01
C GLY A 157 0.86 -17.58 15.15
N ARG A 158 1.11 -16.89 16.27
CA ARG A 158 0.06 -16.67 17.29
C ARG A 158 -0.16 -15.19 17.56
N LYS A 159 -0.86 -14.51 16.64
CA LYS A 159 -1.81 -13.40 16.92
C LYS A 159 -2.57 -13.04 15.63
N ILE A 160 -3.46 -13.92 15.22
CA ILE A 160 -4.62 -13.57 14.38
C ILE A 160 -5.77 -14.51 14.76
N TRP A 161 -6.40 -14.24 15.90
CA TRP A 161 -7.83 -14.32 16.21
C TRP A 161 -8.05 -13.51 17.48
#